data_AF-A0A504J2I8-F1
#
_entry.id   AF-A0A504J2I8-F1
#
_cell.length_a   1.000
_cell.length_b   1.000
_cell.length_c   1.000
_cell.angle_alpha   90.00
_cell.angle_beta   90.00
_cell.angle_gamma   90.00
#
_symmetry.space_group_name_H-M   'P 1'
#
loop_
_entity.id
_entity.type
_entity.pdbx_description
1 polymer ?
#
loop_
_entity_poly.entity_id
_entity_poly.type
_entity_poly.pdbx_seq_one_letter_code
_entity_poly.pdbx_strand_id
1 'polypeptide(L)' 'MMLNWFKHKTELQKLQHSYCKLIKCSYEIALKDREKSEQIRKEADKILLRIRELEDKTKIEDKSSLHIN' A
#
# COMPACT_ATOMS: atom_id res chain seq x y z
N MET A 1 -14.92 -11.46 -17.40
CA MET A 1 -13.89 -11.67 -16.37
C MET A 1 -13.41 -10.30 -15.86
N MET A 2 -14.01 -9.77 -14.78
CA MET A 2 -13.64 -8.44 -14.22
C MET A 2 -13.59 -8.43 -12.68
N LEU A 3 -14.00 -9.53 -12.03
CA LEU A 3 -14.18 -9.62 -10.58
C LEU A 3 -12.85 -9.61 -9.80
N ASN A 4 -11.77 -10.16 -10.38
CA ASN A 4 -10.46 -10.15 -9.73
C ASN A 4 -9.90 -8.73 -9.59
N TRP A 5 -9.99 -7.90 -10.63
CA TRP A 5 -9.51 -6.52 -10.58
C TRP A 5 -10.26 -5.66 -9.55
N PHE A 6 -11.58 -5.83 -9.42
CA PHE A 6 -12.35 -5.12 -8.39
C PHE A 6 -11.97 -5.56 -6.97
N LYS A 7 -11.71 -6.86 -6.74
CA LYS A 7 -11.22 -7.39 -5.46
C LYS A 7 -9.82 -6.85 -5.11
N HIS A 8 -8.91 -6.81 -6.08
CA HIS A 8 -7.57 -6.25 -5.87
C HIS A 8 -7.60 -4.75 -5.57
N LYS A 9 -8.44 -3.97 -6.27
CA LYS A 9 -8.61 -2.54 -5.96
C LYS A 9 -9.13 -2.30 -4.55
N THR A 10 -10.06 -3.13 -4.08
CA THR A 10 -10.60 -2.99 -2.72
C THR A 10 -9.58 -3.39 -1.65
N GLU A 11 -8.75 -4.39 -1.91
CA GLU A 11 -7.66 -4.77 -1.01
C GLU A 11 -6.55 -3.70 -0.97
N LEU A 12 -6.18 -3.15 -2.12
CA LEU A 12 -5.23 -2.03 -2.23
C LEU A 12 -5.71 -0.78 -1.49
N GLN A 13 -6.99 -0.43 -1.66
CA GLN A 13 -7.58 0.71 -0.95
C GLN A 13 -7.57 0.51 0.56
N LYS A 14 -7.85 -0.71 1.06
CA LYS A 14 -7.77 -1.03 2.48
C LYS A 14 -6.35 -0.83 3.02
N LEU A 15 -5.34 -1.31 2.28
CA LEU A 15 -3.94 -1.13 2.65
C LEU A 15 -3.53 0.35 2.65
N GLN A 16 -3.91 1.12 1.63
CA GLN A 16 -3.67 2.57 1.58
C GLN A 16 -4.33 3.31 2.74
N HIS A 17 -5.57 2.93 3.09
CA HIS A 17 -6.29 3.53 4.20
C HIS A 17 -5.58 3.25 5.54
N SER A 18 -5.14 2.01 5.76
CA SER A 18 -4.36 1.63 6.94
C SER A 18 -3.03 2.37 7.03
N TYR A 19 -2.31 2.48 5.91
CA TYR A 19 -1.07 3.25 5.82
C TYR A 19 -1.28 4.72 6.23
N CYS A 20 -2.30 5.37 5.65
CA CYS A 20 -2.61 6.76 5.96
C CYS A 20 -2.94 6.96 7.45
N LYS A 21 -3.68 6.02 8.05
CA LYS A 21 -4.00 6.02 9.48
C LYS A 21 -2.74 5.92 10.36
N LEU A 22 -1.85 4.99 10.04
CA LEU A 22 -0.60 4.78 10.78
C LEU A 22 0.33 5.98 10.67
N ILE A 23 0.49 6.53 9.47
CA ILE A 23 1.30 7.74 9.26
C ILE A 23 0.73 8.91 10.05
N LYS A 24 -0.59 9.12 10.02
CA LYS A 24 -1.24 10.20 10.79
C LYS A 24 -0.97 10.04 12.29
N CYS A 25 -1.16 8.84 12.83
CA CYS A 25 -0.83 8.55 14.22
C CYS A 25 0.66 8.75 14.53
N SER A 26 1.55 8.38 13.60
CA SER A 26 3.00 8.59 13.78
C SER A 26 3.33 10.07 13.89
N TYR A 27 2.70 10.94 13.12
CA TYR A 27 2.90 12.39 13.18
C TYR A 27 2.36 12.99 14.48
N GLU A 28 1.18 12.57 14.90
CA GLU A 28 0.59 13.01 16.18
C GLU A 28 1.47 12.62 17.36
N ILE A 29 2.08 11.43 17.30
CA ILE A 29 2.96 10.92 18.35
C ILE A 29 4.38 11.50 18.24
N ALA A 30 4.85 11.94 17.06
CA ALA A 30 6.22 12.40 16.85
C ALA A 30 6.62 13.57 17.76
N LEU A 31 5.65 14.42 18.11
CA LEU A 31 5.86 15.56 19.01
C LEU A 31 6.02 15.16 20.48
N LYS A 32 5.51 13.97 20.86
CA LYS A 32 5.49 13.48 22.24
C LYS A 32 6.51 12.37 22.48
N ASP A 33 6.66 11.47 21.52
CA ASP A 33 7.51 10.30 21.59
C ASP A 33 8.04 9.95 20.20
N ARG A 34 9.28 10.40 19.96
CA ARG A 34 9.94 10.22 18.66
C ARG A 34 10.25 8.75 18.37
N GLU A 35 10.58 7.95 19.38
CA GLU A 35 10.94 6.54 19.19
C GLU A 35 9.71 5.73 18.80
N LYS A 36 8.58 5.98 19.47
CA LYS A 36 7.31 5.36 19.14
C LYS A 36 6.77 5.79 17.78
N SER A 37 6.94 7.07 17.42
CA SER A 37 6.62 7.56 16.07
C SER A 37 7.42 6.83 14.99
N GLU A 38 8.73 6.67 15.19
CA GLU A 38 9.61 5.92 14.28
C GLU A 38 9.18 4.46 14.13
N GLN A 39 8.77 3.80 15.22
CA GLN A 39 8.26 2.43 15.16
C GLN A 39 6.99 2.33 14.31
N ILE A 40 6.01 3.21 14.55
CA ILE A 40 4.76 3.24 13.78
C ILE A 40 5.04 3.53 12.30
N ARG A 41 6.00 4.43 12.02
CA ARG A 41 6.40 4.77 10.66
C ARG A 41 7.06 3.57 9.95
N LYS A 42 7.91 2.81 10.64
CA LYS A 42 8.47 1.55 10.11
C LYS A 42 7.40 0.51 9.81
N GLU A 43 6.34 0.43 10.59
CA GLU A 43 5.20 -0.44 10.27
C GLU A 43 4.43 0.05 9.04
N ALA A 44 4.21 1.35 8.93
CA ALA A 44 3.60 1.96 7.74
C ALA A 44 4.42 1.68 6.47
N ASP A 45 5.75 1.76 6.54
CA ASP A 45 6.63 1.47 5.40
C ASP A 45 6.50 0.03 4.89
N LYS A 46 6.28 -0.95 5.79
CA LYS A 46 6.01 -2.35 5.38
C LYS A 46 4.71 -2.46 4.59
N ILE A 47 3.67 -1.73 5.00
CA ILE A 47 2.39 -1.69 4.28
C ILE A 47 2.57 -1.02 2.92
N LEU A 48 3.35 0.07 2.85
CA LEU A 48 3.67 0.76 1.60
C LEU A 48 4.41 -0.15 0.62
N LEU A 49 5.37 -0.95 1.11
CA LEU A 49 6.05 -1.95 0.29
C LEU A 49 5.06 -2.94 -0.29
N ARG A 50 4.12 -3.44 0.52
CA ARG A 50 3.09 -4.39 0.08
C ARG A 50 2.14 -3.80 -0.96
N ILE A 51 1.75 -2.53 -0.79
CA ILE A 51 0.95 -1.79 -1.78
C ILE A 51 1.71 -1.73 -3.10
N ARG A 52 3.01 -1.40 -3.05
CA ARG A 52 3.86 -1.30 -4.23
C ARG A 52 3.99 -2.64 -4.97
N GLU A 53 4.19 -3.73 -4.23
CA GLU A 53 4.22 -5.09 -4.80
C GLU A 53 2.91 -5.45 -5.50
N LEU A 54 1.77 -5.07 -4.92
CA LEU A 54 0.45 -5.31 -5.50
C LEU A 54 0.23 -4.45 -6.76
N GLU A 55 0.62 -3.17 -6.73
CA GLU A 55 0.55 -2.29 -7.89
C GLU A 55 1.44 -2.75 -9.04
N ASP A 56 2.67 -3.16 -8.76
CA ASP A 56 3.60 -3.64 -9.78
C ASP A 56 3.13 -4.95 -10.41
N LYS A 57 2.57 -5.88 -9.63
CA LYS A 57 1.92 -7.08 -10.18
C LYS A 57 0.76 -6.74 -11.11
N THR A 58 -0.07 -5.76 -10.76
CA THR A 58 -1.18 -5.34 -11.62
C THR A 58 -0.72 -4.67 -12.92
N LYS A 59 0.44 -3.99 -12.94
CA LYS A 59 1.02 -3.40 -14.16
C LYS A 59 1.67 -4.42 -15.09
N ILE A 60 2.17 -5.54 -14.55
CA ILE A 60 2.80 -6.60 -15.35
C ILE A 60 1.75 -7.43 -16.12
N GLU A 61 0.58 -7.66 -15.54
CA GLU A 61 -0.53 -8.37 -16.22
C GLU A 61 -1.13 -7.57 -17.39
N ASP A 62 -1.08 -6.23 -17.35
CA ASP A 62 -1.58 -5.37 -18.43
C ASP A 62 -0.67 -5.42 -19.68
N LYS A 63 0.65 -5.62 -19.48
CA LYS A 63 1.63 -5.70 -20.59
C LYS A 63 1.68 -7.05 -21.29
N SER A 64 1.17 -8.12 -20.69
CA SER A 64 1.12 -9.46 -21.31
C SER A 64 0.08 -9.58 -22.42
N SER A 65 -0.83 -8.60 -22.58
CA SER A 65 -1.79 -8.54 -23.71
C SER A 65 -1.28 -7.74 -24.90
N LEU A 66 -0.04 -7.22 -24.86
CA LEU A 66 0.58 -6.44 -25.94
C LEU A 66 1.87 -7.08 -26.46
N HIS A 67 1.85 -8.39 -26.68
CA HIS A 67 2.72 -9.04 -27.66
C HIS A 67 1.86 -9.97 -28.54
N ILE A 68 1.04 -9.34 -29.38
CA ILE A 68 0.70 -9.89 -30.69
C ILE A 68 1.35 -8.93 -31.68
N ASN A 69 2.51 -9.31 -32.18
CA ASN A 69 3.02 -9.08 -33.54
C ASN A 69 4.38 -9.78 -33.67
#